data_AF-A0A928F496-F1
#
_entry.id   AF-A0A928F496-F1
#
_cell.length_a   1.000
_cell.length_b   1.000
_cell.length_c   1.000
_cell.angle_alpha   90.00
_cell.angle_beta   90.00
_cell.angle_gamma   90.00
#
_symmetry.space_group_name_H-M   'P 1'
#
loop_
_entity.id
_entity.type
_entity.pdbx_description
1 polymer ?
#
loop_
_entity_poly.entity_id
_entity_poly.type
_entity_poly.pdbx_seq_one_letter_code
_entity_poly.pdbx_strand_id
1 'polypeptide(L)' 'MDMLKKIWPTAFAVKEKDVVSFVIQLVILLVVCAIVGVLIGILAKIPVVNIIVGIVGALLEIYSLVGIILCILKFLGMVK' A
#
# COMPACT_ATOMS: atom_id res chain seq x y z
N MET A 1 9.02 -14.26 5.16
CA MET A 1 7.68 -13.92 4.63
C MET A 1 6.77 -13.34 5.72
N ASP A 2 6.98 -13.68 6.99
CA ASP A 2 6.16 -13.22 8.12
C ASP A 2 6.24 -11.70 8.37
N MET A 3 7.42 -11.10 8.24
CA MET A 3 7.55 -9.64 8.34
C MET A 3 6.84 -8.90 7.19
N LEU A 4 6.90 -9.43 5.96
CA LEU A 4 6.19 -8.86 4.81
C LEU A 4 4.67 -9.01 4.94
N LYS A 5 4.17 -10.12 5.49
CA LYS A 5 2.74 -10.32 5.81
C LYS A 5 2.25 -9.40 6.92
N LYS A 6 3.11 -9.10 7.89
CA LYS A 6 2.80 -8.18 9.00
C LYS A 6 2.74 -6.72 8.53
N ILE A 7 3.60 -6.37 7.58
CA ILE A 7 3.66 -5.02 7.01
C ILE A 7 2.57 -4.83 5.95
N TRP A 8 2.38 -5.77 5.01
CA TRP A 8 1.35 -5.72 3.94
C TRP A 8 0.31 -6.85 4.02
N PRO A 9 -0.54 -6.93 5.06
CA PRO A 9 -1.48 -8.05 5.23
C PRO A 9 -2.49 -8.16 4.07
N THR A 10 -2.89 -7.03 3.47
CA THR A 10 -3.82 -6.98 2.35
C THR A 10 -3.23 -7.53 1.05
N ALA A 11 -1.96 -7.24 0.75
CA ALA A 11 -1.30 -7.74 -0.46
C ALA A 11 -1.13 -9.27 -0.44
N PHE A 12 -1.03 -9.85 0.76
CA PHE A 12 -0.88 -11.29 0.95
C PHE A 12 -2.19 -12.06 1.13
N ALA A 13 -3.35 -11.40 1.08
CA ALA A 13 -4.63 -12.12 1.13
C ALA A 13 -5.14 -12.51 -0.28
N VAL A 14 -4.37 -12.21 -1.35
CA VAL A 14 -4.71 -12.55 -2.75
C VAL A 14 -4.68 -14.08 -2.94
N LYS A 15 -5.77 -14.66 -3.47
CA LYS A 15 -5.77 -16.05 -3.92
C LYS A 15 -5.04 -16.14 -5.27
N GLU A 16 -4.12 -17.10 -5.40
CA GLU A 16 -3.37 -17.33 -6.64
C GLU A 16 -4.32 -17.51 -7.84
N LYS A 17 -3.99 -16.86 -8.97
CA LYS A 17 -4.73 -16.93 -10.25
C LYS A 17 -6.18 -16.37 -10.25
N ASP A 18 -6.63 -15.73 -9.17
CA ASP A 18 -7.95 -15.11 -9.12
C ASP A 18 -7.85 -13.60 -9.39
N VAL A 19 -8.18 -13.19 -10.63
CA VAL A 19 -8.11 -11.80 -11.10
C VAL A 19 -9.05 -10.90 -10.30
N VAL A 20 -10.21 -11.43 -9.88
CA VAL A 20 -11.20 -10.68 -9.12
C VAL A 20 -10.67 -10.40 -7.72
N SER A 21 -10.07 -11.39 -7.06
CA SER A 21 -9.42 -11.19 -5.77
C SER A 21 -8.27 -10.18 -5.84
N PHE A 22 -7.44 -10.26 -6.89
CA PHE A 22 -6.35 -9.30 -7.12
C PHE A 22 -6.85 -7.87 -7.28
N VAL A 23 -7.88 -7.66 -8.11
CA VAL A 23 -8.48 -6.32 -8.33
C VAL A 23 -9.09 -5.79 -7.03
N ILE A 24 -9.83 -6.60 -6.29
CA ILE A 24 -10.43 -6.17 -5.01
C ILE A 24 -9.34 -5.71 -4.02
N GLN A 25 -8.25 -6.46 -3.88
CA GLN A 25 -7.17 -6.07 -2.98
C GLN A 25 -6.38 -4.86 -3.44
N LEU A 26 -6.17 -4.73 -4.75
CA LEU A 26 -5.52 -3.55 -5.29
C LEU A 26 -6.39 -2.30 -5.08
N VAL A 27 -7.71 -2.41 -5.24
CA VAL A 27 -8.66 -1.33 -4.91
C VAL A 27 -8.63 -1.01 -3.42
N ILE A 28 -8.65 -2.00 -2.53
CA ILE A 28 -8.55 -1.76 -1.08
C ILE A 28 -7.25 -1.05 -0.73
N LEU A 29 -6.11 -1.51 -1.27
CA LEU A 29 -4.81 -0.89 -1.06
C LEU A 29 -4.82 0.57 -1.52
N LEU A 30 -5.34 0.83 -2.73
CA LEU A 30 -5.46 2.18 -3.28
C LEU A 30 -6.34 3.07 -2.41
N VAL A 31 -7.50 2.58 -1.96
CA VAL A 31 -8.42 3.34 -1.10
C VAL A 31 -7.76 3.69 0.24
N VAL A 32 -7.08 2.73 0.87
CA VAL A 32 -6.35 2.98 2.13
C VAL A 32 -5.23 4.00 1.92
N CYS A 33 -4.42 3.83 0.89
CA CYS A 33 -3.35 4.79 0.54
C CYS A 33 -3.92 6.18 0.23
N ALA A 34 -5.05 6.27 -0.46
CA ALA A 34 -5.70 7.54 -0.77
C ALA A 34 -6.22 8.24 0.49
N ILE A 35 -6.88 7.52 1.41
CA ILE A 35 -7.35 8.08 2.68
C ILE A 35 -6.16 8.59 3.51
N VAL A 36 -5.09 7.80 3.62
CA VAL A 36 -3.89 8.21 4.35
C VAL A 36 -3.21 9.41 3.67
N GLY A 37 -3.13 9.43 2.34
CA GLY A 37 -2.59 10.53 1.56
C GLY A 37 -3.37 11.84 1.75
N VAL A 38 -4.70 11.77 1.82
CA VAL A 38 -5.55 12.93 2.14
C VAL A 38 -5.30 13.42 3.58
N LEU A 39 -5.17 12.50 4.54
CA LEU A 39 -4.85 12.85 5.93
C LEU A 39 -3.50 13.58 6.04
N ILE A 40 -2.49 13.06 5.34
CA ILE A 40 -1.15 13.65 5.19
C ILE A 40 -1.27 15.04 4.54
N GLY A 41 -2.02 15.18 3.46
CA GLY A 41 -2.23 16.47 2.79
C GLY A 41 -2.93 17.52 3.67
N ILE A 42 -3.82 17.11 4.56
CA ILE A 42 -4.44 17.99 5.55
C ILE A 42 -3.42 18.43 6.61
N LEU A 43 -2.60 17.51 7.11
CA LEU A 43 -1.53 17.81 8.07
C LEU A 43 -0.41 18.69 7.47
N ALA A 44 -0.13 18.55 6.17
CA ALA A 44 0.87 19.32 5.44
C ALA A 44 0.55 20.82 5.34
N LYS A 45 -0.71 21.22 5.57
CA LYS A 45 -1.10 22.64 5.62
C LYS A 45 -0.44 23.40 6.78
N ILE A 46 0.09 22.70 7.78
CA ILE A 46 0.85 23.31 8.87
C ILE A 46 2.33 23.36 8.48
N PRO A 47 2.94 24.55 8.31
CA PRO A 47 4.28 24.70 7.71
C PRO A 47 5.40 23.99 8.48
N VAL A 48 5.27 23.86 9.81
CA VAL A 48 6.24 23.13 10.66
C VAL A 48 6.18 21.62 10.43
N VAL A 49 4.98 21.09 10.14
CA VAL A 49 4.74 19.65 10.01
C VAL A 49 4.95 19.20 8.55
N ASN A 50 4.95 20.13 7.59
CA ASN A 50 5.08 19.85 6.17
C ASN A 50 6.35 19.06 5.79
N ILE A 51 7.49 19.32 6.44
CA ILE A 51 8.74 18.58 6.17
C ILE A 51 8.62 17.12 6.61
N ILE A 52 8.12 16.88 7.82
CA ILE A 52 7.94 15.53 8.38
C ILE A 52 6.90 14.78 7.56
N VAL A 53 5.80 15.44 7.23
CA VAL A 53 4.69 14.88 6.46
C VAL A 53 5.09 14.60 5.01
N GLY A 54 5.96 15.42 4.41
CA GLY A 54 6.55 15.15 3.09
C GLY A 54 7.41 13.89 3.08
N ILE A 55 8.24 13.70 4.11
CA ILE A 55 9.05 12.48 4.27
C ILE A 55 8.15 11.26 4.46
N VAL A 56 7.13 11.35 5.31
CA VAL A 56 6.17 10.27 5.54
C VAL A 56 5.37 9.97 4.27
N GLY A 57 4.96 10.99 3.51
CA GLY A 57 4.27 10.84 2.23
C GLY A 57 5.12 10.11 1.19
N ALA A 58 6.40 10.48 1.06
CA ALA A 58 7.34 9.78 0.18
C ALA A 58 7.53 8.31 0.60
N LEU A 59 7.63 8.03 1.90
CA LEU A 59 7.66 6.67 2.42
C LEU A 59 6.37 5.90 2.09
N LEU A 60 5.22 6.57 2.17
CA LEU A 60 3.91 5.98 1.89
C LEU A 60 3.75 5.63 0.40
N GLU A 61 4.27 6.47 -0.50
CA GLU A 61 4.29 6.18 -1.94
C GLU A 61 5.15 4.94 -2.24
N ILE A 62 6.36 4.89 -1.71
CA ILE A 62 7.25 3.71 -1.85
C ILE A 62 6.56 2.47 -1.29
N TYR A 63 5.89 2.61 -0.15
CA TYR A 63 5.15 1.53 0.47
C TYR A 63 3.98 1.04 -0.41
N SER A 64 3.26 1.97 -1.05
CA SER A 64 2.15 1.65 -1.97
C SER A 64 2.66 0.92 -3.22
N LEU A 65 3.75 1.42 -3.81
CA LEU A 65 4.42 0.82 -4.96
C LEU A 65 4.86 -0.62 -4.67
N VAL A 66 5.52 -0.83 -3.53
CA VAL A 66 5.95 -2.17 -3.09
C VAL A 66 4.75 -3.08 -2.83
N GLY A 67 3.67 -2.56 -2.25
CA GLY A 67 2.43 -3.29 -2.03
C GLY A 67 1.79 -3.77 -3.34
N ILE A 68 1.76 -2.92 -4.37
CA ILE A 68 1.26 -3.27 -5.71
C ILE A 68 2.13 -4.36 -6.35
N ILE A 69 3.45 -4.22 -6.29
CA ILE A 69 4.39 -5.23 -6.81
C ILE A 69 4.16 -6.57 -6.10
N LEU A 70 4.01 -6.57 -4.77
CA LEU A 70 3.72 -7.79 -3.99
C LEU A 70 2.38 -8.43 -4.38
N CYS A 71 1.33 -7.64 -4.58
CA CYS A 71 0.06 -8.14 -5.10
C CYS A 71 0.26 -8.85 -6.45
N ILE A 72 1.05 -8.28 -7.36
CA ILE A 72 1.30 -8.84 -8.70
C ILE A 72 2.11 -10.14 -8.58
N LEU A 73 3.17 -10.16 -7.77
CA LEU A 73 4.00 -11.33 -7.55
C LEU A 73 3.21 -12.49 -6.93
N LYS A 74 2.30 -12.19 -6.00
CA LYS A 74 1.41 -13.18 -5.40
C LYS A 74 0.34 -13.66 -6.37
N PHE A 75 -0.23 -12.77 -7.18
CA PHE A 75 -1.17 -13.13 -8.24
C PHE A 75 -0.53 -14.09 -9.27
N LEU A 76 0.74 -13.85 -9.63
CA LEU A 76 1.53 -14.71 -10.51
C LEU A 76 1.98 -16.03 -9.86
N GLY A 77 1.72 -16.24 -8.57
CA GLY A 77 2.13 -17.44 -7.83
C GLY A 77 3.63 -17.55 -7.58
N MET A 78 4.38 -16.45 -7.74
CA MET A 78 5.82 -16.43 -7.47
C MET A 78 6.15 -16.24 -5.97
N VAL A 79 5.16 -15.85 -5.15
CA VAL A 79 5.34 -15.54 -3.72
C VAL A 79 4.15 -16.08 -2.90
N LYS A 80 4.42 -16.81 -1.80
CA LYS A 80 3.42 -17.47 -0.92
C LYS A 80 2.95 -16.63 0.28
#